data_AF-A0A1K1LD47-F1
#
_entry.id   AF-A0A1K1LD47-F1
#
_cell.length_a   1.000
_cell.length_b   1.000
_cell.length_c   1.000
_cell.angle_alpha   90.00
_cell.angle_beta   90.00
_cell.angle_gamma   90.00
#
_symmetry.space_group_name_H-M   'P 1'
#
loop_
_entity.id
_entity.type
_entity.pdbx_description
1 polymer ?
#
loop_
_entity_poly.entity_id
_entity_poly.type
_entity_poly.pdbx_seq_one_letter_code
_entity_poly.pdbx_strand_id
1 'polypeptide(L)'
;MQTSLPNSAQRAITVTRPYQLAYASPLPRRRWQVNLPETGEIQELSENDFIETWVLESECPPAVRRRFFNGLESYASWRWGRK
;
A
#
# COMPACT_ATOMS: atom_id res chain seq x y z
N MET A 1 -5.67 -20.86 7.38
CA MET A 1 -4.91 -20.08 8.39
C MET A 1 -5.08 -18.63 8.04
N GLN A 2 -5.68 -17.84 8.92
CA GLN A 2 -5.92 -16.41 8.70
C GLN A 2 -4.54 -15.75 8.73
N THR A 3 -3.96 -15.47 7.57
CA THR A 3 -2.75 -14.65 7.47
C THR A 3 -3.15 -13.26 7.94
N SER A 4 -2.97 -13.02 9.24
CA SER A 4 -3.05 -11.70 9.83
C SER A 4 -2.10 -10.83 9.03
N LEU A 5 -2.68 -9.91 8.25
CA LEU A 5 -1.91 -8.96 7.48
C LEU A 5 -0.93 -8.23 8.42
N PRO A 6 0.33 -8.03 8.01
CA PRO A 6 1.35 -7.55 8.93
C PRO A 6 1.01 -6.17 9.52
N ASN A 7 1.28 -5.98 10.81
CA ASN A 7 1.31 -4.63 11.43
C ASN A 7 2.30 -3.68 10.73
N SER A 8 3.19 -4.22 9.89
CA SER A 8 4.15 -3.49 9.07
C SER A 8 3.58 -3.01 7.73
N ALA A 9 2.26 -2.97 7.57
CA ALA A 9 1.64 -2.40 6.37
C ALA A 9 2.04 -0.92 6.21
N GLN A 10 2.56 -0.59 5.05
CA GLN A 10 3.01 0.73 4.64
C GLN A 10 2.05 1.30 3.60
N ARG A 11 2.02 2.63 3.46
CA ARG A 11 1.23 3.29 2.42
C ARG A 11 2.07 3.40 1.15
N ALA A 12 1.45 3.17 0.00
CA ALA A 12 2.08 3.26 -1.31
C ALA A 12 1.18 3.99 -2.31
N ILE A 13 1.78 4.54 -3.36
CA ILE A 13 1.08 5.15 -4.50
C ILE A 13 1.64 4.61 -5.82
N THR A 14 0.81 4.48 -6.85
CA THR A 14 1.31 4.08 -8.17
C THR A 14 2.26 5.13 -8.78
N VAL A 15 3.23 4.68 -9.57
CA VAL A 15 4.12 5.57 -10.34
C VAL A 15 3.41 6.18 -11.55
N THR A 16 2.48 5.45 -12.16
CA THR A 16 1.77 5.83 -13.39
C THR A 16 0.45 6.52 -13.07
N ARG A 17 0.05 7.43 -13.97
CA ARG A 17 -1.24 8.12 -13.86
C ARG A 17 -2.36 7.28 -14.49
N PRO A 18 -3.60 7.35 -13.94
CA PRO A 18 -3.96 8.09 -12.73
C PRO A 18 -3.33 7.47 -11.47
N TYR A 19 -2.90 8.33 -10.53
CA TYR A 19 -2.27 7.84 -9.31
C TYR A 19 -3.29 7.11 -8.44
N GLN A 20 -2.95 5.89 -8.01
CA GLN A 20 -3.78 5.06 -7.15
C GLN A 20 -3.07 4.81 -5.82
N LEU A 21 -3.80 4.92 -4.72
CA LEU A 21 -3.28 4.72 -3.36
C LEU A 21 -3.54 3.31 -2.89
N ALA A 22 -2.59 2.74 -2.15
CA ALA A 22 -2.71 1.37 -1.64
C ALA A 22 -1.97 1.17 -0.32
N TYR A 23 -2.26 0.03 0.31
CA TYR A 23 -1.50 -0.46 1.46
C TYR A 23 -0.61 -1.63 1.03
N ALA A 24 0.70 -1.43 1.13
CA ALA A 24 1.71 -2.40 0.78
C ALA A 24 2.26 -3.09 2.03
N SER A 25 2.50 -4.40 2.00
CA SER A 25 3.14 -5.14 3.08
C SER A 25 4.25 -6.02 2.52
N PRO A 26 5.45 -6.01 3.09
CA PRO A 26 6.51 -6.91 2.66
C PRO A 26 6.13 -8.35 3.02
N LEU A 27 6.36 -9.27 2.07
CA LEU A 27 6.20 -10.70 2.22
C LEU A 27 7.57 -11.41 2.18
N PRO A 28 7.66 -12.65 2.70
CA PRO A 28 8.87 -13.46 2.55
C PRO A 28 9.28 -13.65 1.09
N ARG A 29 10.58 -13.86 0.88
CA ARG A 29 11.22 -14.02 -0.44
C ARG A 29 11.15 -12.79 -1.33
N ARG A 30 11.27 -11.58 -0.74
CA ARG A 30 11.29 -10.30 -1.47
C ARG A 30 10.05 -10.14 -2.36
N ARG A 31 8.88 -10.35 -1.76
CA ARG A 31 7.60 -10.13 -2.41
C ARG A 31 6.86 -9.03 -1.66
N TRP A 32 5.87 -8.48 -2.31
CA TRP A 32 5.03 -7.43 -1.74
C TRP A 32 3.57 -7.80 -1.93
N GLN A 33 2.78 -7.57 -0.89
CA GLN A 33 1.34 -7.63 -0.96
C GLN A 33 0.79 -6.22 -1.02
N VAL A 34 0.07 -5.88 -2.07
CA VAL A 34 -0.60 -4.59 -2.24
C VAL A 34 -2.09 -4.77 -2.08
N ASN A 35 -2.71 -3.97 -1.21
CA ASN A 35 -4.13 -4.00 -0.95
C ASN A 35 -4.74 -2.67 -1.39
N LEU A 36 -5.65 -2.75 -2.37
CA LEU A 36 -6.34 -1.60 -2.93
C LEU A 36 -7.54 -1.26 -2.02
N PRO A 37 -7.59 -0.06 -1.42
CA PRO A 37 -8.65 0.28 -0.49
C PRO A 37 -10.01 0.43 -1.17
N GLU A 38 -10.05 0.95 -2.39
CA GLU A 38 -11.30 1.21 -3.12
C GLU A 38 -12.04 -0.10 -3.44
N THR A 39 -11.33 -1.09 -3.96
CA THR A 39 -11.92 -2.37 -4.39
C THR A 39 -11.82 -3.47 -3.33
N GLY A 40 -10.93 -3.33 -2.35
CA GLY A 40 -10.57 -4.42 -1.43
C GLY A 40 -9.72 -5.51 -2.08
N GLU A 41 -9.26 -5.30 -3.31
CA GLU A 41 -8.43 -6.25 -4.04
C GLU A 41 -7.05 -6.39 -3.41
N ILE A 42 -6.52 -7.61 -3.44
CA ILE A 42 -5.21 -7.95 -2.90
C ILE A 42 -4.37 -8.52 -4.04
N GLN A 43 -3.22 -7.91 -4.27
CA GLN A 43 -2.25 -8.33 -5.28
C GLN A 43 -0.94 -8.74 -4.61
N GLU A 44 -0.39 -9.88 -5.02
CA GLU A 44 0.99 -10.25 -4.67
C GLU A 44 1.91 -9.94 -5.85
N LEU A 45 2.92 -9.11 -5.60
CA LEU A 45 3.89 -8.65 -6.58
C LEU A 45 5.29 -9.16 -6.20
N SER A 46 6.14 -9.37 -7.20
CA SER A 46 7.58 -9.51 -6.94
C SER A 46 8.16 -8.15 -6.48
N GLU A 47 9.35 -8.17 -5.90
CA GLU A 47 10.07 -6.92 -5.58
C GLU A 47 10.22 -6.02 -6.81
N ASN A 48 10.55 -6.59 -7.97
CA ASN A 48 10.73 -5.83 -9.21
C ASN A 48 9.41 -5.21 -9.69
N ASP A 49 8.34 -5.98 -9.75
CA ASP A 49 7.04 -5.45 -10.20
C ASP A 49 6.52 -4.38 -9.23
N PHE A 50 6.81 -4.54 -7.92
CA PHE A 50 6.44 -3.56 -6.92
C PHE A 50 7.19 -2.24 -7.13
N ILE A 51 8.51 -2.24 -7.25
CA ILE A 51 9.29 -0.99 -7.42
C ILE A 51 9.03 -0.31 -8.78
N GLU A 52 8.66 -1.08 -9.80
CA GLU A 52 8.30 -0.53 -11.11
C GLU A 52 6.91 0.12 -11.10
N THR A 53 6.02 -0.32 -10.21
CA THR A 53 4.60 0.09 -10.21
C THR A 53 4.24 1.02 -9.05
N TRP A 54 4.94 0.93 -7.92
CA TRP A 54 4.58 1.56 -6.65
C TRP A 54 5.75 2.30 -6.02
N VAL A 55 5.43 3.38 -5.29
CA VAL A 55 6.36 4.14 -4.46
C VAL A 55 5.84 4.18 -3.04
N LEU A 56 6.68 3.87 -2.06
CA LEU A 56 6.30 3.93 -0.66
C LEU A 56 6.20 5.39 -0.20
N GLU A 57 5.32 5.64 0.77
CA GLU A 57 5.16 6.97 1.35
C GLU A 57 6.48 7.51 1.95
N SER A 58 7.30 6.64 2.53
CA SER A 58 8.62 7.00 3.08
C SER A 58 9.62 7.48 2.03
N GLU A 59 9.45 7.05 0.78
CA GLU A 59 10.31 7.38 -0.36
C GLU A 59 9.84 8.66 -1.08
N CYS A 60 8.62 9.11 -0.78
CA CYS A 60 8.03 10.29 -1.39
C CYS A 60 8.56 11.59 -0.76
N PRO A 61 8.82 12.64 -1.55
CA PRO A 61 9.11 13.98 -1.02
C PRO A 61 7.95 14.53 -0.16
N PRO A 62 8.20 15.43 0.82
CA PRO A 62 7.17 15.93 1.74
C PRO A 62 5.94 16.56 1.07
N ALA A 63 6.10 17.16 -0.12
CA ALA A 63 4.99 17.72 -0.88
C ALA A 63 4.06 16.64 -1.46
N VAL A 64 4.63 15.53 -1.96
CA VAL A 64 3.89 14.37 -2.48
C VAL A 64 3.16 13.67 -1.33
N ARG A 65 3.84 13.48 -0.19
CA ARG A 65 3.24 12.92 1.02
C ARG A 65 1.99 13.70 1.45
N ARG A 66 2.09 15.02 1.52
CA ARG A 66 0.96 15.91 1.87
C ARG A 66 -0.16 15.89 0.84
N ARG A 67 0.16 15.75 -0.45
CA ARG A 67 -0.83 15.78 -1.53
C ARG A 67 -1.65 14.49 -1.62
N PHE A 68 -0.99 13.34 -1.47
CA PHE A 68 -1.61 12.05 -1.79
C PHE A 68 -1.90 11.17 -0.58
N PHE A 69 -1.15 11.33 0.52
CA PHE A 69 -1.28 10.45 1.68
C PHE A 69 -1.95 11.13 2.88
N ASN A 70 -2.19 12.44 2.80
CA ASN A 70 -2.88 13.17 3.86
C ASN A 70 -4.38 12.84 3.87
N GLY A 71 -4.92 12.54 5.04
CA GLY A 71 -6.32 12.11 5.19
C GLY A 71 -6.59 10.64 4.86
N LEU A 72 -5.58 9.86 4.45
CA LEU A 72 -5.72 8.41 4.41
C LEU A 72 -5.85 7.84 5.83
N GLU A 73 -6.83 6.97 6.01
CA GLU A 73 -7.02 6.24 7.25
C GLU A 73 -5.80 5.38 7.59
N SER A 74 -5.68 5.01 8.87
CA SER A 74 -4.69 3.99 9.24
C SER A 74 -5.08 2.66 8.60
N TYR A 75 -4.08 1.82 8.30
CA TYR A 75 -4.33 0.46 7.81
C TYR A 75 -5.32 -0.31 8.70
N ALA A 76 -5.20 -0.19 10.03
CA ALA A 76 -6.08 -0.86 10.99
C ALA A 76 -7.52 -0.33 10.90
N SER A 77 -7.69 0.99 10.78
CA SER A 77 -9.01 1.61 10.56
C SER A 77 -9.64 1.13 9.25
N TRP A 78 -8.88 1.09 8.16
CA TRP A 78 -9.37 0.58 6.88
C TRP A 78 -9.74 -0.92 6.94
N ARG A 79 -8.88 -1.75 7.54
CA ARG A 79 -9.03 -3.22 7.53
C ARG A 79 -10.16 -3.71 8.43
N TRP A 80 -10.34 -3.07 9.59
CA TRP A 80 -11.25 -3.52 10.65
C TRP A 80 -12.41 -2.56 10.93
N GLY A 81 -12.36 -1.33 10.39
CA GLY A 81 -13.39 -0.32 10.58
C GLY A 81 -14.53 -0.37 9.56
N ARG A 82 -14.43 -1.19 8.51
CA ARG A 82 -15.57 -1.53 7.62
C ARG A 82 -16.53 -2.45 8.38
N LYS A 83 -17.41 -1.86 9.18
CA LYS A 83 -18.55 -2.51 9.82
C LYS A 83 -19.76 -2.53 8.90
#